data_AF-A0A8I0H1X5-F1
#
_entry.id   AF-A0A8I0H1X5-F1
#
_cell.length_a   1.000
_cell.length_b   1.000
_cell.length_c   1.000
_cell.angle_alpha   90.00
_cell.angle_beta   90.00
_cell.angle_gamma   90.00
#
_symmetry.space_group_name_H-M   'P 1'
#
loop_
_entity.id
_entity.type
_entity.pdbx_description
1 polymer ?
#
loop_
_entity_poly.entity_id
_entity_poly.type
_entity_poly.pdbx_seq_one_letter_code
_entity_poly.pdbx_strand_id
1 'polypeptide(L)' 'KKYHPINDMDSDAWNALNMRTRYYTTRLHVGAFYLPAFLEEMLREVEDC' A
#
# COMPACT_ATOMS: atom_id res chain seq x y z
N LYS A 1 -3.79 9.20 15.87
CA LYS A 1 -4.57 8.02 15.42
C LYS A 1 -3.79 7.37 14.29
N LYS A 2 -3.31 6.15 14.51
CA LYS A 2 -2.24 5.52 13.74
C LYS A 2 -2.85 4.51 12.78
N TYR A 3 -3.61 5.00 11.80
CA TYR A 3 -4.14 4.11 10.77
C TYR A 3 -2.99 3.73 9.83
N HIS A 4 -2.69 2.45 9.75
CA HIS A 4 -1.65 1.95 8.85
C HIS A 4 -2.26 1.85 7.44
N PRO A 5 -1.76 2.62 6.46
CA PRO A 5 -2.38 2.73 5.15
C PRO A 5 -2.53 1.38 4.44
N ILE A 6 -1.66 0.41 4.74
CA ILE A 6 -1.74 -0.95 4.19
C ILE A 6 -2.61 -1.88 5.05
N ASN A 7 -2.52 -1.82 6.38
CA ASN A 7 -3.11 -2.86 7.25
C ASN A 7 -4.56 -2.58 7.60
N ASP A 8 -4.97 -1.30 7.55
CA ASP A 8 -6.34 -0.88 7.84
C ASP A 8 -7.17 -0.68 6.55
N MET A 9 -6.63 -1.04 5.38
CA MET A 9 -7.38 -0.98 4.13
C MET A 9 -8.21 -2.26 3.96
N ASP A 10 -9.54 -2.13 4.01
CA ASP A 10 -10.46 -3.22 3.68
C ASP A 10 -10.67 -3.34 2.16
N SER A 11 -9.85 -4.17 1.52
CA SER A 11 -9.93 -4.39 0.08
C SER A 11 -11.21 -5.12 -0.35
N ASP A 12 -11.78 -5.95 0.52
CA ASP A 12 -12.94 -6.77 0.20
C ASP A 12 -14.21 -5.93 0.20
N ALA A 13 -14.38 -5.06 1.20
CA ALA A 13 -15.43 -4.05 1.19
C ALA A 13 -15.33 -3.12 -0.03
N TRP A 14 -14.11 -2.71 -0.40
CA TRP A 14 -13.88 -1.86 -1.57
C TRP A 14 -14.22 -2.55 -2.90
N ASN A 15 -13.90 -3.83 -3.05
CA ASN A 15 -14.24 -4.61 -4.24
C ASN A 15 -15.76 -4.89 -4.32
N ALA A 16 -16.43 -5.09 -3.18
CA ALA A 16 -17.88 -5.30 -3.11
C ALA A 16 -18.70 -4.07 -3.53
N LEU A 17 -18.12 -2.87 -3.42
CA LEU A 17 -18.74 -1.61 -3.87
C LEU A 17 -18.86 -1.51 -5.40
N ASN A 18 -18.25 -2.42 -6.17
CA ASN A 18 -18.35 -2.54 -7.64
C ASN A 18 -18.12 -1.22 -8.40
N MET A 19 -17.27 -0.36 -7.84
CA MET A 19 -16.94 0.95 -8.40
C MET A 19 -15.99 0.77 -9.58
N ARG A 20 -16.44 1.12 -10.79
CA ARG A 20 -15.59 1.12 -11.99
C ARG A 20 -14.67 2.33 -12.00
N THR A 21 -13.45 2.16 -11.51
CA THR A 21 -12.36 3.12 -11.59
C THR A 21 -11.40 2.76 -12.72
N ARG A 22 -10.93 3.74 -13.50
CA ARG A 22 -10.01 3.51 -14.65
C ARG A 22 -8.53 3.44 -14.27
N TYR A 23 -8.18 3.89 -13.07
CA TYR A 23 -6.78 4.08 -12.66
C TYR A 23 -6.51 3.50 -11.27
N TYR A 24 -7.42 3.73 -10.31
CA TYR A 24 -7.23 3.30 -8.94
C TYR A 24 -7.75 1.87 -8.73
N THR A 25 -6.89 0.95 -8.27
CA THR A 25 -7.28 -0.41 -7.88
C THR A 25 -6.72 -0.73 -6.49
N THR A 26 -7.33 -1.69 -5.80
CA THR A 26 -6.85 -2.15 -4.48
C THR A 26 -5.41 -2.67 -4.55
N ARG A 27 -5.05 -3.32 -5.65
CA ARG A 27 -3.67 -3.75 -5.94
C ARG A 27 -2.71 -2.59 -6.16
N LEU A 28 -3.16 -1.53 -6.84
CA LEU A 28 -2.35 -0.32 -7.04
C LEU A 28 -2.14 0.43 -5.71
N HIS A 29 -3.14 0.48 -4.84
CA HIS A 29 -3.01 1.09 -3.52
C HIS A 29 -1.88 0.44 -2.73
N VAL A 30 -1.88 -0.89 -2.66
CA VAL A 30 -0.80 -1.66 -2.01
C VAL A 30 0.54 -1.36 -2.70
N GLY A 31 0.61 -1.53 -4.02
CA GLY A 31 1.85 -1.30 -4.78
C GLY A 31 2.43 0.12 -4.69
N ALA A 32 1.61 1.14 -4.41
CA ALA A 32 2.09 2.51 -4.22
C ALA A 32 2.89 2.71 -2.92
N PHE A 33 2.72 1.82 -1.93
CA PHE A 33 3.45 1.85 -0.67
C PHE A 33 4.58 0.81 -0.58
N TYR A 34 4.60 -0.19 -1.47
CA TYR A 34 5.73 -1.12 -1.56
C TYR A 34 6.87 -0.43 -2.28
N LEU A 35 7.96 -0.21 -1.56
CA LEU A 35 9.19 0.31 -2.14
C LEU A 35 9.83 -0.78 -3.01
N PRO A 36 10.41 -0.43 -4.17
CA PRO A 36 11.23 -1.36 -4.93
C PRO A 36 12.33 -1.94 -4.03
N ALA A 37 12.64 -3.24 -4.15
CA ALA A 37 13.57 -3.95 -3.27
C ALA A 37 14.94 -3.26 -3.07
N PHE A 38 15.42 -2.53 -4.09
CA PHE A 38 16.63 -1.71 -3.98
C PHE A 38 16.52 -0.55 -2.97
N LEU A 39 15.33 0.04 -2.84
CA LEU A 39 15.03 1.10 -1.89
C LEU A 39 14.76 0.56 -0.48
N GLU A 40 14.24 -0.67 -0.34
CA GLU A 40 14.11 -1.35 0.96
C GLU A 40 15.48 -1.61 1.60
N GLU A 41 16.49 -2.01 0.80
CA GLU A 41 17.87 -2.17 1.27
C GLU A 41 18.46 -0.84 1.77
N MET A 42 18.24 0.26 1.04
CA MET A 42 18.71 1.59 1.45
C MET A 42 17.98 2.14 2.68
N LEU A 43 16.70 1.82 2.88
CA LEU A 43 15.95 2.26 4.07
C LEU A 43 16.37 1.49 5.31
N ARG A 44 16.72 0.20 5.16
CA ARG A 44 17.21 -0.62 6.26
C ARG A 44 18.51 -0.09 6.86
N GLU A 45 19.37 0.50 6.03
CA GLU A 45 20.59 1.19 6.50
C GLU A 45 20.30 2.46 7.35
N VAL A 46 19.13 3.07 7.19
CA VAL A 46 18.75 4.32 7.87
C VAL A 46 17.92 4.05 9.14
N GLU A 47 17.14 2.97 9.17
CA GLU A 47 16.32 2.60 10.33
C GLU A 47 17.11 1.88 11.46
N ASP A 48 18.32 1.38 11.18
CA ASP A 48 19.20 0.71 12.16
C ASP A 48 20.20 1.66 12.88
N CYS A 49 20.02 2.99 12.83
CA CYS A 49 20.81 4.00 13.58
C CYS A 49 20.08 4.57 14.81
#